data_AF-A0A7W0V0H7-F1
#
_entry.id   AF-A0A7W0V0H7-F1
#
_cell.length_a   1.000
_cell.length_b   1.000
_cell.length_c   1.000
_cell.angle_alpha   90.00
_cell.angle_beta   90.00
_cell.angle_gamma   90.00
#
_symmetry.space_group_name_H-M   'P 1'
#
loop_
_entity.id
_entity.type
_entity.pdbx_description
1 polymer ?
#
loop_
_entity_poly.entity_id
_entity_poly.type
_entity_poly.pdbx_seq_one_letter_code
_entity_poly.pdbx_strand_id
1 'polypeptide(L)' 'MSVGQEELITEEDAARYLGVSPERLRELVAQGELHLVPVQGSEGIEVMHLRGEVLRLKEQLGAQEGKTRAEEWPDQISG' A
#
# COMPACT_ATOMS: atom_id res chain seq x y z
N MET A 1 0.34 -0.65 -25.27
CA MET A 1 0.61 -0.91 -23.85
C MET A 1 0.09 0.30 -23.10
N SER A 2 -1.06 0.16 -22.44
CA SER A 2 -1.74 1.29 -21.81
C SER A 2 -0.90 1.74 -20.61
N VAL A 3 -0.45 2.99 -20.67
CA VAL A 3 0.19 3.72 -19.58
C VAL A 3 -0.83 3.73 -18.44
N GLY A 4 -0.67 2.83 -17.47
CA GLY A 4 -1.54 2.73 -16.30
C GLY A 4 -1.33 3.97 -15.45
N GLN A 5 -2.10 5.00 -15.80
CA GLN A 5 -2.24 6.33 -15.22
C GLN A 5 -1.50 6.52 -13.88
N GLU A 6 -0.51 7.40 -13.90
CA GLU A 6 0.12 8.04 -12.74
C GLU A 6 -0.91 8.94 -12.02
N GLU A 7 -1.97 8.33 -11.53
CA GLU A 7 -3.02 9.02 -10.79
C GLU A 7 -2.53 9.27 -9.37
N LEU A 8 -2.53 10.54 -8.98
CA LEU A 8 -2.23 10.95 -7.61
C LEU A 8 -3.49 10.85 -6.77
N ILE A 9 -3.38 10.21 -5.62
CA ILE A 9 -4.47 10.04 -4.65
C ILE A 9 -4.08 10.63 -3.30
N THR A 10 -5.08 11.02 -2.52
CA THR A 10 -4.89 11.60 -1.19
C THR A 10 -4.39 10.55 -0.18
N GLU A 11 -3.87 11.00 0.96
CA GLU A 11 -3.52 10.14 2.10
C GLU A 11 -4.72 9.27 2.54
N GLU A 12 -5.92 9.86 2.59
CA GLU A 12 -7.14 9.16 2.99
C GLU A 12 -7.51 8.03 2.01
N ASP A 13 -7.43 8.30 0.71
CA ASP A 13 -7.75 7.29 -0.30
C ASP A 13 -6.68 6.20 -0.33
N ALA A 14 -5.40 6.56 -0.18
CA ALA A 14 -4.31 5.60 -0.10
C ALA A 14 -4.51 4.65 1.11
N ALA A 15 -4.87 5.17 2.28
CA ALA A 15 -5.15 4.39 3.47
C ALA A 15 -6.34 3.43 3.25
N ARG A 16 -7.41 3.91 2.61
CA ARG A 16 -8.58 3.08 2.24
C ARG A 16 -8.21 1.96 1.26
N TYR A 17 -7.37 2.24 0.26
CA TYR A 17 -6.94 1.22 -0.70
C TYR A 17 -6.14 0.11 -0.04
N LEU A 18 -5.22 0.47 0.87
CA LEU A 18 -4.41 -0.49 1.63
C LEU A 18 -5.20 -1.18 2.75
N GLY A 19 -6.32 -0.61 3.20
CA GLY A 19 -7.07 -1.13 4.34
C GLY A 19 -6.37 -0.89 5.68
N VAL A 20 -5.56 0.16 5.79
CA VAL A 20 -4.78 0.52 6.99
C VAL A 20 -5.24 1.86 7.56
N SER A 21 -4.86 2.16 8.80
CA SER A 21 -5.10 3.49 9.36
C SER A 21 -4.16 4.55 8.74
N PRO A 22 -4.52 5.84 8.76
CA PRO A 22 -3.63 6.92 8.31
C PRO A 22 -2.31 6.96 9.08
N GLU A 23 -2.28 6.61 10.38
CA GLU A 23 -1.01 6.53 11.11
C GLU A 23 -0.10 5.44 10.53
N ARG A 24 -0.67 4.26 10.24
CA ARG A 24 0.08 3.15 9.64
C ARG A 24 0.58 3.50 8.23
N LEU A 25 -0.20 4.25 7.46
CA LEU A 25 0.23 4.76 6.15
C LEU A 25 1.45 5.68 6.28
N ARG A 26 1.46 6.58 7.28
CA ARG A 26 2.62 7.47 7.54
C ARG A 26 3.86 6.70 7.98
N GLU A 27 3.71 5.61 8.72
CA GLU A 27 4.82 4.72 9.06
C GLU A 27 5.43 4.07 7.81
N LEU A 28 4.59 3.60 6.87
CA LEU A 28 5.05 3.00 5.61
C LEU A 28 5.81 4.03 4.76
N VAL A 29 5.32 5.27 4.71
CA VAL A 29 6.03 6.38 4.09
C VAL A 29 7.38 6.64 4.77
N ALA A 30 7.41 6.71 6.11
CA ALA A 30 8.63 6.95 6.87
C ALA A 30 9.67 5.83 6.70
N GLN A 31 9.21 4.61 6.42
CA GLN A 31 10.04 3.45 6.09
C GLN A 31 10.54 3.45 4.63
N GLY A 32 10.03 4.36 3.79
CA GLY A 32 10.38 4.45 2.37
C GLY A 32 9.60 3.49 1.46
N GLU A 33 8.52 2.88 1.96
CA GLU A 33 7.68 1.93 1.22
C GLU A 33 6.67 2.65 0.29
N LEU A 34 6.42 3.94 0.51
CA LEU A 34 5.56 4.78 -0.33
C LEU A 34 6.20 6.14 -0.56
N HIS A 35 6.14 6.64 -1.79
CA HIS A 35 6.60 7.99 -2.10
C HIS A 35 5.56 9.04 -1.72
N LEU A 36 6.07 10.19 -1.29
CA LEU A 36 5.30 11.42 -1.12
C LEU A 36 5.49 12.30 -2.35
N VAL A 37 4.39 12.69 -2.97
CA VAL A 37 4.37 13.66 -4.05
C VAL A 37 3.75 14.96 -3.50
N PRO A 38 4.56 16.01 -3.26
CA PRO A 38 4.02 17.30 -2.90
C PRO A 38 3.37 17.93 -4.14
N VAL A 39 2.09 18.25 -4.03
CA VAL A 39 1.31 18.90 -5.09
C VAL A 39 0.88 20.28 -4.60
N GLN A 40 1.07 21.30 -5.43
CA GLN A 40 0.57 22.63 -5.12
C GLN A 40 -0.94 22.68 -5.40
N GLY A 41 -1.74 22.64 -4.34
CA GLY A 41 -3.17 22.85 -4.34
C GLY A 41 -3.54 24.34 -4.22
N SER A 42 -4.83 24.63 -4.22
CA SER A 42 -5.37 26.00 -4.11
C SER A 42 -5.12 26.62 -2.73
N GLU A 43 -5.05 25.79 -1.68
CA GLU A 43 -4.91 26.23 -0.28
C GLU A 43 -3.47 26.02 0.27
N GLY A 44 -2.56 25.42 -0.50
CA GLY A 44 -1.21 25.12 -0.05
C GLY A 44 -0.57 23.91 -0.73
N ILE A 45 0.46 23.34 -0.10
CA ILE A 45 1.07 22.09 -0.56
C ILE A 45 0.28 20.92 0.05
N GLU A 46 -0.31 20.11 -0.82
CA GLU A 46 -0.99 18.86 -0.46
C GLU A 46 -0.04 17.68 -0.68
N VAL A 47 -0.10 16.70 0.22
CA VAL A 47 0.70 15.48 0.11
C VAL A 47 -0.15 14.39 -0.52
N MET A 48 0.30 13.89 -1.67
CA MET A 48 -0.39 12.84 -2.43
C MET A 48 0.53 11.64 -2.67
N HIS A 49 -0.08 10.52 -3.08
CA HIS A 49 0.59 9.26 -3.37
C HIS A 49 0.26 8.78 -4.79
N LEU A 50 1.19 8.08 -5.42
CA LEU A 50 0.91 7.42 -6.70
C LEU A 50 0.02 6.20 -6.48
N ARG A 51 -1.16 6.19 -7.10
CA ARG A 51 -2.12 5.08 -7.01
C ARG A 51 -1.48 3.74 -7.39
N GLY A 52 -0.63 3.74 -8.41
CA GLY A 52 0.08 2.53 -8.85
C GLY A 52 1.02 1.95 -7.78
N GLU A 53 1.68 2.80 -6.98
CA GLU A 53 2.54 2.33 -5.89
C GLU A 53 1.73 1.78 -4.73
N VAL A 54 0.65 2.46 -4.36
CA VAL A 54 -0.29 2.03 -3.32
C VAL A 54 -0.87 0.65 -3.67
N LEU A 55 -1.27 0.42 -4.92
CA LEU A 55 -1.78 -0.88 -5.36
C LEU A 55 -0.72 -1.99 -5.32
N ARG A 56 0.52 -1.69 -5.72
CA ARG A 56 1.63 -2.67 -5.62
C ARG A 56 1.93 -3.03 -4.18
N LEU A 57 1.94 -2.04 -3.28
CA LEU A 57 2.17 -2.29 -1.86
C LEU A 57 1.05 -3.16 -1.26
N LYS A 58 -0.21 -2.93 -1.67
CA LYS A 58 -1.33 -3.80 -1.28
C LYS A 58 -1.10 -5.26 -1.66
N GLU A 59 -0.66 -5.50 -2.90
CA GLU A 59 -0.35 -6.85 -3.38
C GLU A 59 0.79 -7.49 -2.60
N GLN A 60 1.83 -6.73 -2.26
CA GLN A 60 2.96 -7.22 -1.46
C GLN A 60 2.55 -7.60 -0.03
N LEU A 61 1.74 -6.77 0.63
CA LEU A 61 1.21 -7.04 1.96
C LEU A 61 0.29 -8.26 1.97
N GLY A 62 -0.64 -8.36 1.01
CA GLY A 62 -1.51 -9.53 0.87
C GLY A 62 -0.76 -10.82 0.50
N ALA A 63 0.31 -10.72 -0.28
CA ALA A 63 1.17 -11.86 -0.59
C ALA A 63 1.98 -12.35 0.62
N GLN A 64 2.39 -11.45 1.53
CA GLN A 64 3.02 -11.85 2.80
C GLN A 64 2.04 -12.61 3.70
N GLU A 65 0.79 -12.16 3.81
CA GLU A 65 -0.24 -12.87 4.60
C GLU A 65 -0.56 -14.26 4.03
N GLY A 66 -0.58 -14.39 2.69
CA GLY A 66 -0.78 -15.68 2.02
C GLY A 66 0.38 -16.66 2.19
N LYS A 67 1.62 -16.16 2.28
CA LYS A 67 2.82 -17.01 2.41
C LYS A 67 2.97 -17.58 3.81
N THR A 68 2.70 -16.78 4.84
CA THR A 68 2.71 -17.24 6.24
C THR A 68 1.67 -18.34 6.48
N ARG A 69 0.48 -18.23 5.86
CA ARG A 69 -0.57 -19.25 5.97
C ARG A 69 -0.29 -20.53 5.15
N ALA A 70 0.54 -20.45 4.12
CA ALA A 70 0.90 -21.61 3.29
C ALA A 70 1.97 -22.51 3.95
N GLU A 71 2.75 -21.98 4.89
CA GLU A 71 3.78 -22.74 5.64
C GLU A 71 3.22 -23.42 6.92
N GLU A 72 1.98 -23.12 7.31
CA GLU A 72 1.28 -23.79 8.41
C GLU A 72 0.44 -25.00 7.92
N TRP A 73 1.10 -25.98 7.29
CA TRP A 73 0.59 -27.35 7.24
C TRP A 73 1.67 -28.29 7.77
N PRO A 74 1.74 -28.56 9.08
CA PRO A 74 2.28 -29.82 9.50
C PRO A 74 1.28 -30.88 9.03
N ASP A 75 1.67 -31.64 8.00
CA ASP A 75 1.12 -32.95 7.71
C ASP A 75 1.16 -33.80 8.99
N GLN A 76 0.09 -33.73 9.80
CA GLN A 76 -0.22 -34.71 10.82
C GLN A 76 -1.42 -35.51 10.32
N ILE A 77 -1.18 -36.31 9.30
CA ILE A 77 -2.00 -37.47 8.99
C ILE A 77 -1.10 -38.71 9.04
N SER A 78 -1.59 -39.69 9.81
CA SER A 78 -1.22 -41.11 9.87
C SER A 78 -0.12 -41.53 10.84
N GLY A 79 -0.57 -42.19 11.91
CA GLY A 79 0.21 -43.00 12.86
C GLY A 79 -0.68 -43.50 13.98
#